data_AF-R7N638-F1
#
_entry.id   AF-R7N638-F1
#
_cell.length_a   1.000
_cell.length_b   1.000
_cell.length_c   1.000
_cell.angle_alpha   90.00
_cell.angle_beta   90.00
_cell.angle_gamma   90.00
#
_symmetry.space_group_name_H-M   'P 1'
#
loop_
_entity.id
_entity.type
_entity.pdbx_description
1 polymer ?
#
loop_
_entity_poly.entity_id
_entity_poly.type
_entity_poly.pdbx_seq_one_letter_code
_entity_poly.pdbx_strand_id
1 'polypeptide(L)' 'MSEVTISKEKMDFTIDLLITMAVEEIAEETGKDSKEVLGDFLCSKTGKALYDKETRLWCNGPSYHHILQNYIWMK' A
#
# COMPACT_ATOMS: atom_id res chain seq x y z
N MET A 1 5.35 13.94 -25.12
CA MET A 1 5.42 13.41 -23.75
C MET A 1 6.11 12.06 -23.84
N SER A 2 7.33 11.92 -23.34
CA SER A 2 8.00 10.62 -23.29
C SER A 2 7.23 9.74 -22.33
N GLU A 3 6.68 8.64 -22.85
CA GLU A 3 6.05 7.60 -22.04
C GLU A 3 7.15 7.02 -21.15
N VAL A 4 7.17 7.43 -19.88
CA VAL A 4 8.07 6.85 -18.88
C VAL A 4 7.51 5.47 -18.57
N THR A 5 8.03 4.45 -19.26
CA THR A 5 7.75 3.05 -18.92
C THR A 5 8.41 2.74 -17.57
N ILE A 6 7.65 2.94 -16.49
CA ILE A 6 8.05 2.52 -15.14
C ILE A 6 7.98 1.00 -15.09
N SER A 7 9.11 0.35 -14.80
CA SER A 7 9.14 -1.11 -14.67
C SER A 7 8.36 -1.57 -13.43
N LYS A 8 7.76 -2.76 -13.50
CA LYS A 8 6.98 -3.35 -12.41
C LYS A 8 7.75 -3.39 -11.08
N GLU A 9 9.03 -3.72 -11.14
CA GLU A 9 9.93 -3.75 -9.98
C GLU A 9 10.05 -2.39 -9.29
N LYS A 10 10.05 -1.28 -10.06
CA LYS A 10 10.10 0.07 -9.47
C LYS A 10 8.78 0.43 -8.80
N MET A 11 7.65 -0.06 -9.32
CA MET A 11 6.34 0.14 -8.69
C MET A 11 6.23 -0.66 -7.40
N ASP A 12 6.60 -1.95 -7.41
CA ASP A 12 6.58 -2.80 -6.22
C ASP A 12 7.48 -2.21 -5.11
N PHE A 13 8.70 -1.78 -5.47
CA PHE A 13 9.61 -1.10 -4.54
C PHE A 13 9.02 0.20 -3.97
N THR A 14 8.31 0.98 -4.79
CA THR A 14 7.69 2.24 -4.33
C THR A 14 6.56 1.94 -3.34
N ILE A 15 5.78 0.88 -3.57
CA ILE A 15 4.70 0.48 -2.66
C ILE A 15 5.27 -0.01 -1.33
N ASP A 16 6.32 -0.86 -1.37
CA ASP A 16 7.01 -1.31 -0.16
C ASP A 16 7.55 -0.13 0.66
N LEU A 17 8.14 0.86 -0.01
CA LEU A 17 8.66 2.05 0.64
C LEU A 17 7.56 2.88 1.29
N LEU A 18 6.46 3.15 0.56
CA LEU A 18 5.33 3.92 1.08
C LEU A 18 4.69 3.26 2.31
N ILE A 19 4.60 1.93 2.31
CA ILE A 19 4.01 1.17 3.42
C ILE A 19 4.96 1.13 4.60
N THR A 20 6.26 0.97 4.36
CA THR A 20 7.27 1.07 5.41
C THR A 20 7.17 2.43 6.11
N MET A 21 7.13 3.52 5.34
CA MET A 21 7.00 4.87 5.88
C MET A 21 5.70 5.06 6.66
N ALA A 22 4.56 4.61 6.13
CA ALA A 22 3.27 4.73 6.81
C ALA A 22 3.22 3.91 8.10
N VAL A 23 3.79 2.70 8.10
CA VAL A 23 3.87 1.84 9.29
C VAL A 23 4.77 2.46 10.35
N GLU A 24 5.92 3.00 9.96
CA GLU A 24 6.84 3.68 10.89
C GLU A 24 6.20 4.93 11.51
N GLU A 25 5.52 5.75 10.71
CA GLU A 25 4.77 6.93 11.18
C GLU A 25 3.70 6.53 12.20
N ILE A 26 2.85 5.55 11.87
CA ILE A 26 1.80 5.06 12.77
C ILE A 26 2.41 4.42 14.03
N ALA A 27 3.52 3.68 13.92
CA ALA A 27 4.20 3.07 15.05
C ALA A 27 4.76 4.13 16.01
N GLU A 28 5.35 5.20 15.48
CA GLU A 28 5.83 6.34 16.27
C GLU A 28 4.67 7.07 16.97
N GLU A 29 3.58 7.36 16.25
CA GLU A 29 2.42 8.06 16.81
C GLU A 29 1.71 7.24 17.90
N THR A 30 1.59 5.92 17.71
CA THR A 30 0.88 5.04 18.63
C THR A 30 1.76 4.44 19.72
N GLY A 31 3.08 4.58 19.62
CA GLY A 31 4.08 3.96 20.49
C GLY A 31 4.10 2.43 20.39
N LYS A 32 3.60 1.86 19.29
CA LYS A 32 3.53 0.41 19.06
C LYS A 32 4.76 -0.10 18.32
N ASP A 33 4.98 -1.41 18.37
CA ASP A 33 6.00 -2.04 17.53
C ASP A 33 5.59 -1.99 16.05
N SER A 34 6.52 -1.60 15.18
CA SER A 34 6.25 -1.48 13.75
C SER A 34 5.84 -2.80 13.09
N LYS A 35 6.25 -3.96 13.62
CA LYS A 35 5.78 -5.26 13.11
C LYS A 35 4.34 -5.55 13.51
N GLU A 36 3.90 -5.10 14.68
CA GLU A 36 2.49 -5.18 15.07
C GLU A 36 1.63 -4.32 14.16
N VAL A 37 2.06 -3.07 13.93
CA VAL A 37 1.37 -2.13 13.03
C VAL A 37 1.33 -2.63 11.59
N LEU A 38 2.42 -3.20 11.08
CA LEU A 38 2.44 -3.84 9.76
C LEU A 38 1.50 -5.04 9.69
N GLY A 39 1.48 -5.87 10.74
CA GLY A 39 0.58 -7.02 10.85
C GLY A 39 -0.89 -6.60 10.81
N ASP A 40 -1.24 -5.56 11.56
CA ASP A 40 -2.57 -4.96 11.59
C ASP A 40 -2.93 -4.35 10.22
N PHE A 41 -2.00 -3.62 9.61
CA PHE A 41 -2.17 -3.03 8.28
C PHE A 41 -2.46 -4.10 7.23
N LEU A 42 -1.65 -5.16 7.15
CA LEU A 42 -1.84 -6.27 6.21
C LEU A 42 -3.13 -7.08 6.48
N CYS A 43 -3.70 -6.99 7.68
CA CYS A 43 -4.98 -7.60 8.03
C CYS A 43 -6.19 -6.67 7.79
N SER A 44 -5.95 -5.37 7.65
CA SER A 44 -6.97 -4.36 7.38
C SER A 44 -7.61 -4.53 6.00
N LYS A 45 -8.76 -3.87 5.80
CA LYS A 45 -9.43 -3.84 4.49
C LYS A 45 -8.53 -3.23 3.42
N THR A 46 -7.78 -2.18 3.76
CA THR A 46 -6.84 -1.49 2.87
C THR A 46 -5.66 -2.39 2.50
N GLY A 47 -5.02 -3.03 3.49
CA GLY A 47 -3.89 -3.92 3.24
C GLY A 47 -4.26 -5.12 2.38
N LYS A 48 -5.45 -5.73 2.58
CA LYS A 48 -5.94 -6.81 1.71
C LYS A 48 -6.28 -6.35 0.29
N ALA A 49 -6.63 -5.08 0.12
CA ALA A 49 -6.96 -4.52 -1.18
C ALA A 49 -5.71 -4.07 -1.96
N LEU A 50 -4.60 -3.81 -1.25
CA LEU A 50 -3.30 -3.47 -1.82
C LEU A 50 -2.36 -4.67 -1.94
N TYR A 51 -2.44 -5.67 -1.04
CA TYR A 51 -1.52 -6.82 -0.97
C TYR A 51 -2.27 -8.14 -1.15
N ASP A 52 -1.81 -8.95 -2.11
CA ASP A 52 -2.23 -10.33 -2.28
C ASP A 52 -1.29 -11.25 -1.49
N LYS A 53 -1.82 -11.92 -0.47
CA LYS A 53 -1.04 -12.83 0.39
C LYS A 53 -0.65 -14.15 -0.30
N GLU A 54 -1.40 -14.59 -1.30
CA GLU A 54 -1.16 -15.86 -1.99
C GLU A 54 -0.02 -15.73 -3.00
N THR A 55 -0.01 -14.62 -3.74
CA THR A 55 1.05 -14.31 -4.71
C THR A 55 2.20 -13.54 -4.10
N ARG A 56 2.04 -13.02 -2.87
CA ARG A 56 2.96 -12.10 -2.17
C ARG A 56 3.26 -10.83 -2.98
N LEU A 57 2.35 -10.47 -3.88
CA LEU A 57 2.48 -9.32 -4.77
C LEU A 57 1.47 -8.25 -4.39
N TRP A 58 1.80 -7.00 -4.68
CA TRP A 58 0.86 -5.91 -4.57
C TRP A 58 -0.22 -6.04 -5.66
N CYS A 59 -1.48 -6.05 -5.24
CA CYS A 59 -2.68 -6.07 -6.08
C CYS A 59 -2.71 -4.80 -6.94
N ASN A 60 -2.05 -4.89 -8.10
CA ASN A 60 -1.99 -3.87 -9.14
C ASN A 60 -1.35 -2.57 -8.67
N GLY A 61 -0.21 -2.22 -9.28
CA GLY A 61 0.36 -0.88 -9.22
C GLY A 61 -0.66 0.21 -9.64
N PRO A 62 -0.25 1.48 -9.78
CA PRO A 62 -1.03 2.73 -9.60
C PRO A 62 -2.36 2.95 -10.37
N SER A 63 -2.92 1.95 -11.03
CA SER A 63 -4.29 1.87 -11.56
C SER A 63 -5.40 1.99 -10.48
N TYR A 64 -5.05 2.23 -9.21
CA TYR A 64 -5.96 2.43 -8.09
C TYR A 64 -6.70 3.78 -8.09
N HIS A 65 -6.49 4.62 -9.12
CA HIS A 65 -7.24 5.86 -9.29
C HIS A 65 -8.77 5.62 -9.31
N HIS A 66 -9.21 4.44 -9.75
CA HIS A 66 -10.63 4.09 -9.84
C HIS A 66 -11.26 3.59 -8.53
N ILE A 67 -10.46 3.04 -7.60
CA ILE A 67 -10.97 2.51 -6.33
C ILE A 67 -10.98 3.62 -5.27
N LEU A 68 -9.96 4.48 -5.22
CA LEU A 68 -9.98 5.65 -4.33
C LEU A 68 -11.06 6.65 -4.70
N GLN A 69 -11.35 6.87 -5.99
CA GLN A 69 -12.47 7.74 -6.37
C GLN A 69 -13.83 7.19 -5.90
N ASN A 70 -14.06 5.87 -5.96
CA ASN A 70 -15.30 5.28 -5.46
C ASN A 70 -15.42 5.33 -3.93
N TYR A 71 -14.31 5.21 -3.18
CA TYR A 71 -14.33 5.30 -1.72
C TYR A 71 -14.45 6.75 -1.21
N ILE A 72 -13.92 7.74 -1.94
CA ILE A 72 -13.98 9.17 -1.56
C ILE A 72 -15.35 9.78 -1.92
N TRP A 73 -16.03 9.32 -2.98
CA TRP A 73 -17.36 9.82 -3.39
C TRP A 73 -18.56 9.10 -2.76
N MET A 74 -18.36 8.05 -1.95
CA MET A 74 -19.43 7.38 -1.17
C MET A 74 -19.62 7.95 0.25
N LYS A 75 -19.13 9.18 0.51
CA LYS A 75 -19.30 9.91 1.77
C LYS A 75 -20.04 11.21 1.55
#